data_AF-A0A078IY81-F1
#
_entry.id   AF-A0A078IY81-F1
#
_cell.length_a   1.000
_cell.length_b   1.000
_cell.length_c   1.000
_cell.angle_alpha   90.00
_cell.angle_beta   90.00
_cell.angle_gamma   90.00
#
_symmetry.space_group_name_H-M   'P 1'
#
loop_
_entity.id
_entity.type
_entity.pdbx_description
1 polymer ?
#
loop_
_entity_poly.entity_id
_entity_poly.type
_entity_poly.pdbx_seq_one_letter_code
_entity_poly.pdbx_strand_id
1 'polypeptide(L)'
;HSLSPEIGVHGTPYDNFSRSGSGGVNLSKLAVGLDLSEPASSKWSSTTSVKFEHVHVDGFPVTCSGNTHDSMVVLKQESRFAKANDQGLSHFSMQIEQGIPVVSKWLIFNRFKFVASKGVRLGPAFLLASLTGGSIVGDMAPYQAFAIGGLGSVRGYGEGAVGSGRSCLVANTELALPLNKMTEGTIFLDCGTDLGSSRLVPGNPSLRHGKPGFGYGFGYGLRFKSPLGHLQVDYAINAFNQKTLYFGVTNLASSS
;
A
#
# COMPACT_ATOMS: atom_id res chain seq x y z
N HIS A 1 -21.09 13.43 0.42
CA HIS A 1 -20.38 12.83 1.57
C HIS A 1 -20.29 11.33 1.35
N SER A 2 -19.10 10.80 1.08
CA SER A 2 -18.85 9.36 0.96
C SER A 2 -18.10 8.93 2.20
N LEU A 3 -18.80 8.27 3.13
CA LEU A 3 -18.20 7.54 4.24
C LEU A 3 -17.97 6.11 3.75
N SER A 4 -16.72 5.79 3.44
CA SER A 4 -16.32 4.40 3.16
C SER A 4 -15.88 3.78 4.49
N PRO A 5 -16.59 2.78 5.04
CA PRO A 5 -16.07 2.04 6.19
C PRO A 5 -14.94 1.13 5.71
N GLU A 6 -13.69 1.46 6.09
CA GLU A 6 -12.59 0.50 6.00
C GLU A 6 -12.80 -0.57 7.08
N ILE A 7 -13.21 -1.77 6.66
CA ILE A 7 -13.25 -2.95 7.52
C ILE A 7 -11.80 -3.35 7.78
N GLY A 8 -11.37 -3.15 9.03
CA GLY A 8 -10.00 -3.45 9.49
C GLY A 8 -9.69 -4.94 9.41
N VAL A 9 -8.66 -5.27 8.64
CA VAL A 9 -8.05 -6.60 8.59
C VAL A 9 -7.04 -6.71 9.72
N HIS A 10 -7.31 -7.60 10.69
CA HIS A 10 -6.41 -7.82 11.83
C HIS A 10 -5.45 -8.98 11.54
N GLY A 11 -4.20 -8.67 11.23
CA GLY A 11 -3.12 -9.66 11.21
C GLY A 11 -2.64 -9.89 12.64
N THR A 12 -2.67 -11.13 13.12
CA THR A 12 -2.10 -11.49 14.43
C THR A 12 -0.80 -12.27 14.19
N PRO A 13 0.38 -11.71 14.52
CA PRO A 13 1.62 -12.48 14.44
C PRO A 13 1.61 -13.57 15.54
N TYR A 14 2.04 -14.79 15.20
CA TYR A 14 1.98 -15.93 16.13
C TYR A 14 3.14 -15.97 17.14
N ASP A 15 4.11 -15.04 17.11
CA ASP A 15 5.19 -15.00 18.11
C ASP A 15 5.55 -13.58 18.56
N ASN A 16 5.88 -13.49 19.87
CA ASN A 16 6.03 -12.29 20.69
C ASN A 16 7.06 -11.27 20.16
N PHE A 17 6.60 -10.30 19.36
CA PHE A 17 7.15 -8.94 19.32
C PHE A 17 6.05 -7.90 19.48
N SER A 18 5.25 -8.03 20.54
CA SER A 18 4.39 -6.96 21.07
C SER A 18 5.17 -5.96 21.95
N ARG A 19 6.51 -6.03 21.99
CA ARG A 19 7.38 -5.02 22.61
C ARG A 19 8.18 -4.25 21.57
N SER A 20 7.48 -3.52 20.71
CA SER A 20 7.97 -2.22 20.26
C SER A 20 7.25 -1.18 21.11
N GLY A 21 7.83 -0.85 22.27
CA GLY A 21 7.51 0.40 22.96
C GLY A 21 8.00 1.58 22.13
N SER A 22 7.35 1.84 21.00
CA SER A 22 7.47 3.14 20.34
C SER A 22 6.67 4.09 21.20
N GLY A 23 7.33 5.08 21.82
CA GLY A 23 6.61 6.28 22.27
C GLY A 23 5.76 6.73 21.09
N GLY A 24 4.43 6.61 21.23
CA GLY A 24 3.51 6.68 20.11
C GLY A 24 3.57 8.06 19.49
N VAL A 25 4.03 8.14 18.25
CA VAL A 25 3.86 9.34 17.44
C VAL A 25 2.43 9.30 16.92
N ASN A 26 1.60 10.24 17.36
CA ASN A 26 0.22 10.34 16.88
C ASN A 26 0.19 11.30 15.70
N LEU A 27 -0.20 10.81 14.53
CA LEU A 27 -0.30 11.61 13.32
C LEU A 27 -1.78 11.82 13.01
N SER A 28 -2.19 13.08 13.04
CA SER A 28 -3.51 13.50 12.58
C SER A 28 -3.38 14.25 11.26
N LYS A 29 -4.24 13.91 10.30
CA LYS A 29 -4.23 14.52 8.96
C LYS A 29 -5.63 15.02 8.64
N LEU A 30 -5.74 16.33 8.43
CA LEU A 30 -6.93 16.97 7.88
C LEU A 30 -6.66 17.27 6.40
N ALA A 31 -7.56 16.84 5.52
CA ALA A 31 -7.46 17.12 4.09
C ALA A 31 -8.80 17.65 3.55
N VAL A 32 -8.75 18.76 2.81
CA VAL A 32 -9.91 19.36 2.13
C VAL A 32 -9.54 19.57 0.67
N GLY A 33 -10.37 19.13 -0.27
CA GLY A 33 -10.04 19.26 -1.68
C GLY A 33 -11.19 19.03 -2.64
N LEU A 34 -10.93 19.35 -3.90
CA LEU A 34 -11.83 19.15 -5.03
C LEU A 34 -11.25 18.05 -5.92
N ASP A 35 -12.11 17.11 -6.32
CA ASP A 35 -11.77 16.02 -7.21
C ASP A 35 -12.58 16.18 -8.51
N LEU A 36 -11.89 16.26 -9.64
CA LEU A 36 -12.48 16.25 -10.97
C LEU A 36 -12.15 14.91 -11.64
N SER A 37 -13.17 14.09 -11.86
CA SER A 37 -13.04 12.81 -12.55
C SER A 37 -13.51 12.93 -13.99
N GLU A 38 -12.62 12.73 -14.95
CA GLU A 38 -12.96 12.67 -16.37
C GLU A 38 -12.81 11.22 -16.86
N PRO A 39 -13.89 10.59 -17.36
CA PRO A 39 -13.76 9.33 -18.07
C PRO A 39 -13.12 9.60 -19.44
N ALA A 40 -11.84 9.30 -19.58
CA ALA A 40 -11.12 9.43 -20.85
C ALA A 40 -11.20 8.08 -21.61
N SER A 41 -12.01 7.96 -22.66
CA SER A 41 -12.22 6.71 -23.45
C SER A 41 -12.75 5.50 -22.65
N SER A 42 -13.17 4.43 -23.34
CA SER A 42 -13.97 3.34 -22.75
C SER A 42 -13.31 2.50 -21.65
N LYS A 43 -12.00 2.62 -21.41
CA LYS A 43 -11.26 1.80 -20.42
C LYS A 43 -10.25 2.57 -19.56
N TRP A 44 -10.12 3.88 -19.79
CA TRP A 44 -9.26 4.74 -19.00
C TRP A 44 -10.13 5.70 -18.18
N SER A 45 -9.72 5.95 -16.94
CA SER A 45 -10.26 7.02 -16.12
C SER A 45 -9.13 7.90 -15.64
N SER A 46 -9.38 9.21 -15.68
CA SER A 46 -8.44 10.21 -15.19
C SER A 46 -9.12 10.97 -14.05
N THR A 47 -8.37 11.24 -12.99
CA THR A 47 -8.85 12.02 -11.85
C THR A 47 -7.79 13.04 -11.48
N THR A 48 -8.19 14.31 -11.50
CA THR A 48 -7.37 15.43 -11.07
C THR A 48 -7.94 15.93 -9.74
N SER A 49 -7.09 15.99 -8.73
CA SER A 49 -7.45 16.35 -7.36
C SER A 49 -6.58 17.50 -6.89
N VAL A 50 -7.18 18.53 -6.29
CA VAL A 50 -6.45 19.58 -5.58
C VAL A 50 -6.83 19.49 -4.11
N LYS A 51 -5.86 19.18 -3.23
CA LYS A 51 -6.09 18.96 -1.80
C LYS A 51 -5.20 19.87 -0.97
N PHE A 52 -5.80 20.62 -0.06
CA PHE A 52 -5.10 21.23 1.06
C PHE A 52 -4.97 20.17 2.16
N GLU A 53 -3.75 19.91 2.62
CA GLU A 53 -3.45 18.96 3.69
C GLU A 53 -2.78 19.68 4.86
N HIS A 54 -3.31 19.47 6.06
CA HIS A 54 -2.71 19.87 7.31
C HIS A 54 -2.41 18.62 8.13
N VAL A 55 -1.13 18.35 8.35
CA VAL A 55 -0.65 17.20 9.10
C VAL A 55 -0.11 17.71 10.44
N HIS A 56 -0.65 17.20 11.52
CA HIS A 56 -0.17 17.47 12.87
C HIS A 56 0.43 16.19 13.46
N VAL A 57 1.63 16.33 14.02
CA VAL A 57 2.40 15.23 14.59
C VAL A 57 2.66 15.53 16.05
N ASP A 58 2.00 14.77 16.92
CA ASP A 58 2.21 14.82 18.36
C ASP A 58 3.33 13.86 18.76
N GLY A 59 4.35 14.39 19.44
CA GLY A 59 5.51 13.64 19.93
C GLY A 59 6.83 14.13 19.33
N PHE A 60 7.65 13.20 18.82
CA PHE A 60 8.93 13.55 18.19
C PHE A 60 8.71 14.34 16.88
N PRO A 61 9.57 15.33 16.54
CA PRO A 61 9.42 16.11 15.32
C PRO A 61 9.74 15.22 14.10
N VAL A 62 8.70 14.66 13.48
CA VAL A 62 8.76 13.88 12.23
C VAL A 62 8.20 14.70 11.05
N THR A 63 8.18 16.03 11.19
CA THR A 63 7.76 16.98 10.16
C THR A 63 8.96 17.52 9.40
N CYS A 64 8.77 17.91 8.15
CA CYS A 64 9.84 18.50 7.35
C CYS A 64 10.06 19.99 7.68
N SER A 65 9.02 20.69 8.17
CA SER A 65 9.11 22.12 8.52
C SER A 65 9.84 22.42 9.83
N GLY A 66 10.14 21.39 10.64
CA GLY A 66 10.75 21.54 11.96
C GLY A 66 9.79 22.01 13.07
N ASN A 67 8.50 22.17 12.78
CA ASN A 67 7.44 22.50 13.75
C ASN A 67 6.55 21.27 14.03
N THR A 68 5.58 21.35 14.95
CA THR A 68 4.64 20.23 15.25
C THR A 68 3.62 19.93 14.14
N HIS A 69 3.68 20.65 13.02
CA HIS A 69 2.70 20.55 11.93
C HIS A 69 3.29 20.96 10.57
N ASP A 70 2.86 20.27 9.51
CA ASP A 70 3.16 20.55 8.11
C ASP A 70 1.87 20.88 7.36
N SER A 71 1.83 22.05 6.70
CA SER A 71 0.74 22.43 5.80
C SER A 71 1.24 22.39 4.36
N MET A 72 0.44 21.82 3.47
CA MET A 72 0.78 21.75 2.04
C MET A 72 -0.47 21.78 1.18
N VAL A 73 -0.34 22.31 -0.04
CA VAL A 73 -1.32 22.09 -1.12
C VAL A 73 -0.73 21.06 -2.07
N VAL A 74 -1.50 20.02 -2.36
CA VAL A 74 -1.10 18.91 -3.22
C VAL A 74 -2.02 18.88 -4.43
N LEU A 75 -1.41 19.01 -5.61
CA LEU A 75 -2.05 18.66 -6.87
C LEU A 75 -1.77 17.19 -7.15
N LYS A 76 -2.82 16.38 -7.29
CA LYS A 76 -2.72 14.96 -7.58
C LYS A 76 -3.38 14.66 -8.92
N GLN A 77 -2.64 14.04 -9.81
CA GLN A 77 -3.13 13.45 -11.05
C GLN A 77 -3.08 11.94 -10.94
N GLU A 78 -4.22 11.28 -11.10
CA GLU A 78 -4.33 9.83 -11.15
C GLU A 78 -4.91 9.40 -12.49
N SER A 79 -4.26 8.42 -13.13
CA SER A 79 -4.74 7.77 -14.34
C SER A 79 -4.84 6.28 -14.09
N ARG A 80 -6.02 5.71 -14.35
CA ARG A 80 -6.29 4.28 -14.17
C ARG A 80 -6.76 3.68 -15.48
N PHE A 81 -6.23 2.51 -15.79
CA PHE A 81 -6.67 1.65 -16.86
C PHE A 81 -7.08 0.31 -16.25
N ALA A 82 -8.29 -0.14 -16.58
CA ALA A 82 -8.76 -1.44 -16.15
C ALA A 82 -9.43 -2.17 -17.33
N LYS A 83 -9.02 -3.41 -17.56
CA LYS A 83 -9.59 -4.29 -18.57
C LYS A 83 -9.73 -5.69 -17.99
N ALA A 84 -10.95 -6.14 -17.84
CA ALA A 84 -11.25 -7.53 -17.52
C ALA A 84 -11.87 -8.19 -18.76
N ASN A 85 -11.34 -9.34 -19.14
CA ASN A 85 -11.84 -10.21 -20.21
C ASN A 85 -12.01 -11.63 -19.61
N ASP A 86 -12.70 -12.52 -20.33
CA ASP A 86 -12.91 -13.90 -19.85
C ASP A 86 -11.61 -14.65 -19.57
N GLN A 87 -10.54 -14.34 -20.31
CA GLN A 87 -9.23 -14.99 -20.21
C GLN A 87 -8.26 -14.31 -19.22
N GLY A 88 -8.56 -13.12 -18.71
CA GLY A 88 -7.61 -12.40 -17.86
C GLY A 88 -8.02 -11.00 -17.44
N LEU A 89 -7.20 -10.41 -16.56
CA LEU A 89 -7.38 -9.09 -16.00
C LEU A 89 -6.12 -8.27 -16.23
N SER A 90 -6.25 -7.02 -16.65
CA SER A 90 -5.16 -6.06 -16.73
C SER A 90 -5.60 -4.81 -16.00
N HIS A 91 -4.78 -4.36 -15.07
CA HIS A 91 -5.01 -3.11 -14.37
C HIS A 91 -3.68 -2.34 -14.28
N PHE A 92 -3.75 -1.05 -14.57
CA PHE A 92 -2.62 -0.15 -14.49
C PHE A 92 -3.10 1.16 -13.85
N SER A 93 -2.37 1.64 -12.86
CA SER A 93 -2.63 2.90 -12.18
C SER A 93 -1.34 3.69 -12.12
N MET A 94 -1.40 4.95 -12.50
CA MET A 94 -0.32 5.92 -12.39
C MET A 94 -0.83 7.09 -11.56
N GLN A 95 -0.04 7.51 -10.57
CA GLN A 95 -0.35 8.60 -9.67
C GLN A 95 0.87 9.54 -9.61
N ILE A 96 0.61 10.82 -9.86
CA ILE A 96 1.58 11.90 -9.73
C ILE A 96 1.01 12.88 -8.70
N GLU A 97 1.75 13.17 -7.64
CA GLU A 97 1.39 14.18 -6.64
C GLU A 97 2.48 15.25 -6.62
N GLN A 98 2.09 16.51 -6.74
CA GLN A 98 2.98 17.67 -6.70
C GLN A 98 2.59 18.58 -5.54
N GLY A 99 3.54 18.81 -4.63
CA GLY A 99 3.41 19.83 -3.58
C GLY A 99 3.65 21.22 -4.16
N ILE A 100 2.65 22.10 -4.07
CA ILE A 100 2.72 23.47 -4.59
C ILE A 100 3.12 24.43 -3.47
N PRO A 101 4.21 25.20 -3.62
CA PRO A 101 4.60 26.22 -2.65
C PRO A 101 3.72 27.47 -2.81
N VAL A 102 2.60 27.56 -2.08
CA VAL A 102 1.78 28.79 -2.06
C VAL A 102 2.31 29.81 -1.04
N VAL A 103 3.02 29.35 0.01
CA VAL A 103 3.61 30.19 1.06
C VAL A 103 5.06 29.76 1.33
N SER A 104 5.93 30.69 1.73
CA SER A 104 7.29 30.38 2.16
C SER A 104 7.27 29.41 3.35
N LYS A 105 8.03 28.30 3.25
CA LYS A 105 8.10 27.11 4.16
C LYS A 105 7.18 25.92 3.83
N TRP A 106 6.42 25.95 2.74
CA TRP A 106 5.63 24.79 2.32
C TRP A 106 6.48 23.74 1.59
N LEU A 107 6.09 22.47 1.73
CA LEU A 107 6.76 21.32 1.14
C LEU A 107 6.68 21.35 -0.40
N ILE A 108 7.83 21.39 -1.07
CA ILE A 108 7.91 21.27 -2.54
C ILE A 108 8.40 19.87 -2.88
N PHE A 109 7.50 19.06 -3.41
CA PHE A 109 7.82 17.69 -3.77
C PHE A 109 7.10 17.24 -5.02
N ASN A 110 7.68 16.23 -5.67
CA ASN A 110 7.05 15.46 -6.74
C ASN A 110 7.10 14.00 -6.32
N ARG A 111 5.93 13.40 -6.16
CA ARG A 111 5.75 11.98 -5.86
C ARG A 111 5.16 11.30 -7.06
N PHE A 112 5.83 10.25 -7.51
CA PHE A 112 5.34 9.35 -8.53
C PHE A 112 5.05 7.98 -7.89
N LYS A 113 3.93 7.38 -8.23
CA LYS A 113 3.58 6.01 -7.88
C LYS A 113 2.91 5.35 -9.07
N PHE A 114 3.28 4.10 -9.35
CA PHE A 114 2.58 3.29 -10.32
C PHE A 114 2.27 1.91 -9.75
N VAL A 115 1.19 1.31 -10.25
CA VAL A 115 0.79 -0.05 -9.96
C VAL A 115 0.40 -0.69 -11.29
N ALA A 116 1.06 -1.77 -11.66
CA ALA A 116 0.71 -2.57 -12.82
C ALA A 116 0.37 -3.98 -12.35
N SER A 117 -0.76 -4.54 -12.80
CA SER A 117 -1.18 -5.89 -12.45
C SER A 117 -1.77 -6.59 -13.65
N LYS A 118 -1.45 -7.88 -13.80
CA LYS A 118 -1.90 -8.74 -14.87
C LYS A 118 -2.27 -10.11 -14.32
N GLY A 119 -3.53 -10.48 -14.55
CA GLY A 119 -4.11 -11.78 -14.28
C GLY A 119 -4.29 -12.57 -15.57
N VAL A 120 -3.88 -13.84 -15.58
CA VAL A 120 -4.02 -14.75 -16.72
C VAL A 120 -4.61 -16.07 -16.24
N ARG A 121 -5.64 -16.56 -16.95
CA ARG A 121 -6.17 -17.92 -16.71
C ARG A 121 -5.28 -18.95 -17.40
N LEU A 122 -4.84 -19.94 -16.64
CA LEU A 122 -4.04 -21.07 -17.08
C LEU A 122 -4.82 -22.36 -16.77
N GLY A 123 -5.77 -22.70 -17.67
CA GLY A 123 -6.71 -23.80 -17.44
C GLY A 123 -7.62 -23.49 -16.23
N PRO A 124 -7.69 -24.37 -15.21
CA PRO A 124 -8.46 -24.09 -13.99
C PRO A 124 -7.76 -23.05 -13.10
N ALA A 125 -6.44 -22.85 -13.24
CA ALA A 125 -5.67 -21.94 -12.41
C ALA A 125 -5.77 -20.48 -12.87
N PHE A 126 -5.59 -19.54 -11.95
CA PHE A 126 -5.49 -18.12 -12.24
C PHE A 126 -4.20 -17.55 -11.64
N LEU A 127 -3.32 -17.05 -12.50
CA LEU A 127 -2.07 -16.41 -12.08
C LEU A 127 -2.25 -14.90 -12.10
N LEU A 128 -2.05 -14.24 -10.97
CA LEU A 128 -2.03 -12.79 -10.82
C LEU A 128 -0.62 -12.33 -10.47
N ALA A 129 -0.05 -11.48 -11.32
CA ALA A 129 1.19 -10.77 -11.02
C ALA A 129 0.90 -9.28 -10.87
N SER A 130 1.52 -8.63 -9.90
CA SER A 130 1.49 -7.18 -9.73
C SER A 130 2.87 -6.61 -9.44
N LEU A 131 3.07 -5.36 -9.84
CA LEU A 131 4.26 -4.58 -9.64
C LEU A 131 3.83 -3.18 -9.20
N THR A 132 4.25 -2.80 -8.00
CA THR A 132 4.07 -1.47 -7.45
C THR A 132 5.42 -0.80 -7.34
N GLY A 133 5.54 0.42 -7.85
CA GLY A 133 6.74 1.22 -7.68
C GLY A 133 6.40 2.66 -7.36
N GLY A 134 7.34 3.36 -6.75
CA GLY A 134 7.17 4.77 -6.45
C GLY A 134 8.50 5.46 -6.18
N SER A 135 8.50 6.78 -6.33
CA SER A 135 9.63 7.63 -6.01
C SER A 135 9.16 9.02 -5.61
N ILE A 136 9.87 9.65 -4.68
CA ILE A 136 9.62 11.02 -4.24
C ILE A 136 10.89 11.83 -4.43
N VAL A 137 10.76 12.99 -5.08
CA VAL A 137 11.83 13.96 -5.37
C VAL A 137 11.45 15.31 -4.75
N GLY A 138 12.42 16.02 -4.16
CA GLY A 138 12.19 17.26 -3.41
C GLY A 138 12.09 17.06 -1.90
N ASP A 139 11.49 18.01 -1.22
CA ASP A 139 11.33 17.97 0.24
C ASP A 139 10.39 16.84 0.64
N MET A 140 10.65 16.18 1.76
CA MET A 140 9.84 15.05 2.21
C MET A 140 9.88 15.00 3.72
N ALA A 141 8.71 14.79 4.33
CA ALA A 141 8.64 14.34 5.71
C ALA A 141 8.69 12.80 5.78
N PRO A 142 9.25 12.19 6.84
CA PRO A 142 9.35 10.73 6.94
C PRO A 142 8.02 9.98 6.89
N TYR A 143 6.91 10.61 7.28
CA TYR A 143 5.57 10.01 7.14
C TYR A 143 5.10 9.87 5.67
N GLN A 144 5.72 10.59 4.73
CA GLN A 144 5.42 10.48 3.29
C GLN A 144 6.23 9.37 2.61
N ALA A 145 7.24 8.81 3.29
CA ALA A 145 8.09 7.76 2.75
C ALA A 145 7.27 6.51 2.39
N PHE A 146 7.72 5.77 1.38
CA PHE A 146 7.09 4.51 1.03
C PHE A 146 7.45 3.45 2.07
N ALA A 147 6.45 3.04 2.84
CA ALA A 147 6.53 1.88 3.72
C ALA A 147 6.40 0.58 2.91
N ILE A 148 7.25 -0.41 3.21
CA ILE A 148 7.29 -1.71 2.55
C ILE A 148 7.13 -2.80 3.60
N GLY A 149 6.31 -3.82 3.30
CA GLY A 149 5.92 -4.86 4.26
C GLY A 149 4.50 -4.63 4.76
N GLY A 150 3.78 -5.73 5.04
CA GLY A 150 2.36 -5.71 5.36
C GLY A 150 1.51 -6.47 4.34
N LEU A 151 0.20 -6.55 4.60
CA LEU A 151 -0.72 -7.37 3.79
C LEU A 151 -0.83 -6.86 2.34
N GLY A 152 -0.78 -5.54 2.15
CA GLY A 152 -0.84 -4.89 0.84
C GLY A 152 0.52 -4.71 0.15
N SER A 153 1.60 -5.27 0.69
CA SER A 153 2.97 -5.09 0.18
C SER A 153 3.75 -6.40 0.18
N VAL A 154 4.43 -6.76 1.27
CA VAL A 154 5.18 -8.03 1.38
C VAL A 154 4.62 -8.77 2.58
N ARG A 155 3.82 -9.81 2.32
CA ARG A 155 3.22 -10.64 3.37
C ARG A 155 4.30 -11.34 4.19
N GLY A 156 4.00 -11.63 5.46
CA GLY A 156 4.95 -12.18 6.42
C GLY A 156 5.74 -11.10 7.20
N TYR A 157 5.65 -9.84 6.78
CA TYR A 157 6.19 -8.69 7.52
C TYR A 157 5.06 -7.84 8.10
N GLY A 158 5.36 -7.16 9.21
CA GLY A 158 4.52 -6.07 9.70
C GLY A 158 4.53 -4.86 8.74
N GLU A 159 3.55 -3.98 8.88
CA GLU A 159 3.45 -2.76 8.09
C GLU A 159 4.76 -1.94 8.16
N GLY A 160 5.37 -1.71 6.99
CA GLY A 160 6.62 -0.96 6.88
C GLY A 160 7.86 -1.64 7.48
N ALA A 161 7.81 -2.91 7.87
CA ALA A 161 8.93 -3.61 8.51
C ALA A 161 10.07 -4.00 7.56
N VAL A 162 9.81 -4.10 6.24
CA VAL A 162 10.85 -4.38 5.24
C VAL A 162 11.69 -3.13 4.98
N GLY A 163 11.06 -1.97 4.87
CA GLY A 163 11.76 -0.73 4.55
C GLY A 163 10.86 0.51 4.62
N SER A 164 11.51 1.67 4.72
CA SER A 164 10.90 2.99 4.58
C SER A 164 11.85 3.85 3.76
N GLY A 165 11.45 4.15 2.51
CA GLY A 165 12.33 4.76 1.51
C GLY A 165 11.66 5.87 0.71
N ARG A 166 12.48 6.72 0.07
CA ARG A 166 12.00 7.72 -0.90
C ARG A 166 11.50 7.07 -2.18
N SER A 167 12.08 5.94 -2.53
CA SER A 167 11.72 5.10 -3.66
C SER A 167 11.45 3.69 -3.17
N CYS A 168 10.57 2.98 -3.86
CA CYS A 168 10.29 1.59 -3.58
C CYS A 168 9.94 0.82 -4.85
N LEU A 169 10.13 -0.49 -4.77
CA LEU A 169 9.65 -1.45 -5.75
C LEU A 169 9.13 -2.68 -5.00
N VAL A 170 7.92 -3.12 -5.32
CA VAL A 170 7.26 -4.28 -4.73
C VAL A 170 6.67 -5.10 -5.87
N ALA A 171 6.96 -6.39 -5.91
CA ALA A 171 6.35 -7.32 -6.84
C ALA A 171 5.63 -8.43 -6.07
N ASN A 172 4.41 -8.73 -6.50
CA ASN A 172 3.59 -9.79 -5.92
C ASN A 172 3.17 -10.75 -7.02
N THR A 173 3.28 -12.04 -6.75
CA THR A 173 2.78 -13.09 -7.63
C THR A 173 1.91 -14.03 -6.83
N GLU A 174 0.73 -14.33 -7.33
CA GLU A 174 -0.23 -15.21 -6.69
C GLU A 174 -0.85 -16.16 -7.71
N LEU A 175 -0.82 -17.44 -7.39
CA LEU A 175 -1.45 -18.50 -8.17
C LEU A 175 -2.65 -19.02 -7.38
N ALA A 176 -3.85 -18.80 -7.92
CA ALA A 176 -5.11 -19.30 -7.38
C ALA A 176 -5.53 -20.58 -8.12
N LEU A 177 -5.95 -21.60 -7.35
CA LEU A 177 -6.37 -22.91 -7.80
C LEU A 177 -7.77 -23.20 -7.24
N PRO A 178 -8.79 -23.42 -8.08
CA PRO A 178 -10.11 -23.83 -7.62
C PRO A 178 -10.02 -25.26 -7.09
N LEU A 179 -10.21 -25.44 -5.79
CA LEU A 179 -10.25 -26.77 -5.17
C LEU A 179 -11.66 -27.36 -5.30
N ASN A 180 -12.67 -26.54 -4.99
CA ASN A 180 -14.10 -26.87 -5.05
C ASN A 180 -14.89 -25.65 -5.53
N LYS A 181 -16.21 -25.79 -5.76
CA LYS A 181 -17.09 -24.67 -6.15
C LYS A 181 -17.10 -23.50 -5.15
N MET A 182 -16.82 -23.77 -3.87
CA MET A 182 -16.84 -22.79 -2.78
C MET A 182 -15.44 -22.46 -2.24
N THR A 183 -14.40 -23.20 -2.64
CA THR A 183 -13.06 -23.09 -2.03
C THR A 183 -11.99 -22.94 -3.10
N GLU A 184 -11.17 -21.92 -2.93
CA GLU A 184 -10.02 -21.63 -3.79
C GLU A 184 -8.76 -21.61 -2.92
N GLY A 185 -7.75 -22.37 -3.32
CA GLY A 185 -6.43 -22.33 -2.70
C GLY A 185 -5.55 -21.33 -3.42
N THR A 186 -4.69 -20.63 -2.70
CA THR A 186 -3.72 -19.69 -3.27
C THR A 186 -2.32 -20.04 -2.82
N ILE A 187 -1.34 -19.80 -3.70
CA ILE A 187 0.08 -19.81 -3.36
C ILE A 187 0.64 -18.48 -3.83
N PHE A 188 1.47 -17.83 -3.01
CA PHE A 188 2.00 -16.52 -3.35
C PHE A 188 3.48 -16.37 -3.03
N LEU A 189 4.09 -15.44 -3.74
CA LEU A 189 5.45 -14.95 -3.54
C LEU A 189 5.43 -13.42 -3.72
N ASP A 190 5.86 -12.74 -2.67
CA ASP A 190 5.97 -11.29 -2.60
C ASP A 190 7.43 -10.91 -2.39
N CYS A 191 7.90 -9.86 -3.04
CA CYS A 191 9.21 -9.27 -2.80
C CYS A 191 9.14 -7.76 -2.84
N GLY A 192 9.98 -7.09 -2.04
CA GLY A 192 9.99 -5.64 -1.96
C GLY A 192 11.36 -5.08 -1.60
N THR A 193 11.65 -3.89 -2.10
CA THR A 193 12.89 -3.15 -1.82
C THR A 193 12.67 -1.64 -1.77
N ASP A 194 13.40 -0.98 -0.89
CA ASP A 194 13.49 0.49 -0.81
C ASP A 194 14.50 1.09 -1.82
N LEU A 195 15.08 0.27 -2.69
CA LEU A 195 16.08 0.67 -3.69
C LEU A 195 17.30 1.40 -3.09
N GLY A 196 17.60 1.15 -1.80
CA GLY A 196 18.66 1.83 -1.06
C GLY A 196 18.36 3.30 -0.74
N SER A 197 17.12 3.75 -0.96
CA SER A 197 16.71 5.15 -0.78
C SER A 197 16.30 5.49 0.66
N SER A 198 16.31 4.53 1.57
CA SER A 198 15.94 4.73 2.98
C SER A 198 16.82 5.72 3.72
N ARG A 199 18.12 5.74 3.43
CA ARG A 199 19.06 6.73 3.99
C ARG A 199 18.75 8.18 3.59
N LEU A 200 17.96 8.37 2.53
CA LEU A 200 17.56 9.69 2.03
C LEU A 200 16.26 10.19 2.68
N VAL A 201 15.63 9.36 3.52
CA VAL A 201 14.48 9.77 4.33
C VAL A 201 14.99 10.48 5.58
N PRO A 202 14.52 11.70 5.89
CA PRO A 202 14.96 12.41 7.10
C PRO A 202 14.79 11.57 8.37
N GLY A 203 15.76 11.66 9.27
CA GLY A 203 15.77 10.84 10.50
C GLY A 203 16.08 9.35 10.31
N ASN A 204 16.26 8.89 9.06
CA ASN A 204 16.64 7.52 8.69
C ASN A 204 15.92 6.42 9.52
N PRO A 205 14.59 6.32 9.41
CA PRO A 205 13.80 5.39 10.21
C PRO A 205 14.19 3.94 9.96
N SER A 206 14.60 3.60 8.74
CA SER A 206 15.01 2.23 8.39
C SER A 206 16.26 1.79 9.16
N LEU A 207 17.29 2.63 9.25
CA LEU A 207 18.48 2.33 10.04
C LEU A 207 18.17 2.25 11.54
N ARG A 208 17.38 3.21 12.07
CA ARG A 208 17.02 3.25 13.50
C ARG A 208 16.23 2.01 13.93
N HIS A 209 15.37 1.47 13.06
CA HIS A 209 14.56 0.29 13.33
C HIS A 209 15.16 -1.01 12.79
N GLY A 210 16.41 -0.99 12.30
CA GLY A 210 17.09 -2.19 11.78
C GLY A 210 16.35 -2.87 10.62
N LYS A 211 15.66 -2.09 9.78
CA LYS A 211 14.91 -2.61 8.63
C LYS A 211 15.88 -3.13 7.56
N PRO A 212 15.60 -4.27 6.92
CA PRO A 212 16.53 -4.90 5.99
C PRO A 212 16.67 -4.16 4.65
N GLY A 213 15.71 -3.31 4.26
CA GLY A 213 15.71 -2.58 2.98
C GLY A 213 15.32 -3.42 1.76
N PHE A 214 15.45 -4.74 1.87
CA PHE A 214 14.89 -5.74 0.96
C PHE A 214 14.25 -6.87 1.77
N GLY A 215 13.17 -7.44 1.26
CA GLY A 215 12.50 -8.57 1.90
C GLY A 215 11.65 -9.35 0.91
N TYR A 216 11.44 -10.63 1.23
CA TYR A 216 10.52 -11.49 0.50
C TYR A 216 9.67 -12.28 1.47
N GLY A 217 8.45 -12.57 1.04
CA GLY A 217 7.49 -13.40 1.76
C GLY A 217 6.85 -14.37 0.81
N PHE A 218 6.68 -15.61 1.23
CA PHE A 218 5.95 -16.59 0.45
C PHE A 218 4.98 -17.33 1.36
N GLY A 219 3.96 -17.91 0.76
CA GLY A 219 2.93 -18.54 1.55
C GLY A 219 1.83 -19.13 0.71
N TYR A 220 0.80 -19.57 1.41
CA TYR A 220 -0.40 -20.11 0.82
C TYR A 220 -1.62 -19.62 1.57
N GLY A 221 -2.75 -19.62 0.91
CA GLY A 221 -4.01 -19.19 1.49
C GLY A 221 -5.18 -20.04 1.04
N LEU A 222 -6.28 -19.88 1.77
CA LEU A 222 -7.57 -20.47 1.46
C LEU A 222 -8.61 -19.37 1.42
N ARG A 223 -9.38 -19.36 0.34
CA ARG A 223 -10.50 -18.46 0.12
C ARG A 223 -11.79 -19.28 0.08
N PHE A 224 -12.68 -18.99 1.01
CA PHE A 224 -14.00 -19.60 1.10
C PHE A 224 -15.04 -18.60 0.64
N LYS A 225 -15.73 -18.94 -0.43
CA LYS A 225 -16.86 -18.19 -0.96
C LYS A 225 -18.12 -18.72 -0.28
N SER A 226 -18.81 -17.85 0.46
CA SER A 226 -20.13 -18.16 1.03
C SER A 226 -21.15 -17.13 0.52
N PRO A 227 -22.46 -17.45 0.53
CA PRO A 227 -23.50 -16.48 0.18
C PRO A 227 -23.50 -15.21 1.04
N LEU A 228 -22.98 -15.29 2.27
CA LEU A 228 -22.96 -14.18 3.23
C LEU A 228 -21.69 -13.31 3.09
N GLY A 229 -20.65 -13.82 2.44
CA GLY A 229 -19.36 -13.14 2.36
C GLY A 229 -18.23 -14.08 1.97
N HIS A 230 -17.07 -13.50 1.70
CA HIS A 230 -15.84 -14.20 1.37
C HIS A 230 -14.92 -14.17 2.59
N LEU A 231 -14.48 -15.35 3.03
CA LEU A 231 -13.45 -15.50 4.06
C LEU A 231 -12.13 -15.83 3.38
N GLN A 232 -11.06 -15.14 3.76
CA GLN A 232 -9.71 -15.39 3.31
C GLN A 232 -8.81 -15.65 4.52
N VAL A 233 -7.99 -16.68 4.43
CA VAL A 233 -6.94 -16.97 5.39
C VAL A 233 -5.64 -17.16 4.63
N ASP A 234 -4.65 -16.30 4.88
CA ASP A 234 -3.33 -16.42 4.26
C ASP A 234 -2.29 -16.71 5.34
N TYR A 235 -1.46 -17.72 5.12
CA TYR A 235 -0.32 -18.05 5.95
C TYR A 235 0.96 -17.70 5.20
N ALA A 236 1.73 -16.77 5.76
CA ALA A 236 2.95 -16.24 5.15
C ALA A 236 4.18 -16.53 6.00
N ILE A 237 5.30 -16.83 5.34
CA ILE A 237 6.62 -16.98 5.93
C ILE A 237 7.54 -15.93 5.31
N ASN A 238 8.26 -15.19 6.13
CA ASN A 238 9.23 -14.20 5.68
C ASN A 238 10.67 -14.74 5.62
N ALA A 239 11.61 -13.92 5.12
CA ALA A 239 13.03 -14.29 5.02
C ALA A 239 13.70 -14.65 6.37
N PHE A 240 13.10 -14.27 7.50
CA PHE A 240 13.57 -14.55 8.85
C PHE A 240 12.87 -15.78 9.48
N ASN A 241 12.18 -16.61 8.68
CA ASN A 241 11.37 -17.74 9.13
C ASN A 241 10.24 -17.37 10.10
N GLN A 242 9.85 -16.09 10.17
CA GLN A 242 8.70 -15.69 10.98
C GLN A 242 7.41 -15.96 10.22
N LYS A 243 6.40 -16.40 10.96
CA LYS A 243 5.12 -16.87 10.44
C LYS A 243 4.04 -15.86 10.81
N THR A 244 3.25 -15.45 9.83
CA THR A 244 2.15 -14.52 10.02
C THR A 244 0.89 -15.08 9.40
N LEU A 245 -0.21 -15.00 10.15
CA LEU A 245 -1.52 -15.43 9.71
C LEU A 245 -2.38 -14.18 9.48
N TYR A 246 -2.96 -14.08 8.30
CA TYR A 246 -3.85 -12.98 7.91
C TYR A 246 -5.27 -13.50 7.74
N PHE A 247 -6.24 -12.74 8.25
CA PHE A 247 -7.66 -13.05 8.14
C PHE A 247 -8.40 -11.91 7.46
N GLY A 248 -9.02 -12.17 6.31
CA GLY A 248 -9.86 -11.23 5.60
C GLY A 248 -11.31 -11.68 5.60
N VAL A 249 -12.23 -10.79 5.94
CA VAL A 249 -13.67 -11.03 5.80
C VAL A 249 -14.26 -9.92 4.95
N THR A 250 -14.80 -10.29 3.79
CA THR A 250 -15.49 -9.36 2.89
C THR A 250 -16.95 -9.74 2.83
N ASN A 251 -17.83 -8.92 3.40
CA ASN A 251 -19.28 -9.15 3.32
C ASN A 251 -19.80 -8.77 1.93
N LEU A 252 -20.65 -9.60 1.35
CA LEU A 252 -21.32 -9.33 0.06
C LEU A 252 -22.49 -8.32 0.19
N ALA A 253 -22.82 -7.90 1.41
CA ALA A 253 -24.02 -7.10 1.72
C ALA A 253 -23.90 -5.58 1.42
N SER A 254 -22.88 -5.12 0.70
CA SER A 254 -22.70 -3.68 0.39
C SER A 254 -22.64 -3.35 -1.10
N SER A 255 -23.32 -4.12 -1.94
CA SER A 255 -23.64 -3.72 -3.32
C SER A 255 -25.16 -3.67 -3.51
N SER A 256 -25.77 -2.62 -2.99
CA SER A 256 -27.12 -2.16 -3.34
C SER A 256 -27.07 -0.65 -3.54
#